data_AF-A0A820SF60-F1
#
_entry.id   AF-A0A820SF60-F1
#
_cell.length_a   1.000
_cell.length_b   1.000
_cell.length_c   1.000
_cell.angle_alpha   90.00
_cell.angle_beta   90.00
_cell.angle_gamma   90.00
#
_symmetry.space_group_name_H-M   'P 1'
#
loop_
_entity.id
_entity.type
_entity.pdbx_description
1 polymer ?
#
loop_
_entity_poly.entity_id
_entity_poly.type
_entity_poly.pdbx_seq_one_letter_code
_entity_poly.pdbx_strand_id
1 'polypeptide(L)'
;DDDDKWLTKINTCKWLKYISKALHGAASLAKLLNYKNIQLSGSDIDNSCLMASLIQILLRPKCRTIKGFCELIVREWIIRGHPFRERFGQIISHVDGYNVQE
;
A
#
# COMPACT_ATOMS: atom_id res chain seq x y z
N ASP A 1 -10.98 18.14 28.52
CA ASP A 1 -11.85 16.96 28.75
C ASP A 1 -12.22 16.17 27.50
N ASP A 2 -13.07 16.63 26.60
CA ASP A 2 -13.34 15.88 25.35
C ASP A 2 -12.16 15.94 24.37
N ASP A 3 -11.37 17.02 24.43
CA ASP A 3 -10.17 17.15 23.65
C ASP A 3 -9.08 16.12 24.01
N ASP A 4 -8.84 15.96 25.30
CA ASP A 4 -7.86 15.01 25.82
C ASP A 4 -8.26 13.56 25.53
N LYS A 5 -9.58 13.27 25.55
CA LYS A 5 -10.11 11.94 25.19
C LYS A 5 -9.90 11.62 23.72
N TRP A 6 -10.10 12.56 22.78
CA TRP A 6 -9.84 12.27 21.37
C TRP A 6 -8.34 12.12 21.10
N LEU A 7 -7.51 12.98 21.70
CA LEU A 7 -6.05 12.88 21.59
C LEU A 7 -5.56 11.53 22.08
N THR A 8 -6.08 11.06 23.21
CA THR A 8 -5.78 9.73 23.76
C THR A 8 -6.19 8.63 22.77
N LYS A 9 -7.39 8.69 22.19
CA LYS A 9 -7.85 7.70 21.19
C LYS A 9 -6.95 7.67 19.95
N ILE A 10 -6.56 8.83 19.42
CA ILE A 10 -5.67 8.93 18.26
C ILE A 10 -4.26 8.41 18.57
N ASN A 11 -3.74 8.74 19.75
CA ASN A 11 -2.42 8.26 20.17
C ASN A 11 -2.42 6.74 20.39
N THR A 12 -3.47 6.19 21.00
CA THR A 12 -3.57 4.75 21.29
C THR A 12 -3.84 3.91 20.04
N CYS A 13 -4.56 4.42 19.03
CA CYS A 13 -4.80 3.68 17.79
C CYS A 13 -3.56 3.58 16.88
N LYS A 14 -2.50 4.36 17.16
CA LYS A 14 -1.19 4.32 16.49
C LYS A 14 -1.21 4.59 14.98
N TRP A 15 -2.34 4.98 14.39
CA TRP A 15 -2.47 5.22 12.95
C TRP A 15 -1.39 6.18 12.41
N LEU A 16 -1.22 7.34 13.07
CA LEU A 16 -0.21 8.33 12.70
C LEU A 16 1.22 7.80 12.83
N LYS A 17 1.47 6.89 13.79
CA LYS A 17 2.78 6.23 13.94
C LYS A 17 3.07 5.33 12.74
N TYR A 18 2.09 4.59 12.23
CA TYR A 18 2.26 3.74 11.04
C TYR A 18 2.45 4.57 9.77
N ILE A 19 1.66 5.64 9.58
CA ILE A 19 1.87 6.58 8.46
C ILE A 19 3.27 7.19 8.51
N SER A 20 3.69 7.69 9.68
CA SER A 20 5.02 8.28 9.84
C SER A 20 6.13 7.28 9.52
N LYS A 21 6.02 6.03 9.97
CA LYS A 21 6.97 4.96 9.61
C LYS A 21 7.02 4.70 8.11
N ALA A 22 5.87 4.62 7.45
CA ALA A 22 5.80 4.37 6.00
C ALA A 22 6.48 5.49 5.20
N LEU A 23 6.17 6.74 5.54
CA LEU A 23 6.76 7.91 4.88
C LEU A 23 8.26 8.02 5.14
N HIS A 24 8.73 7.80 6.38
CA HIS A 24 10.16 7.79 6.70
C HIS A 24 10.92 6.68 5.97
N GLY A 25 10.34 5.47 5.90
CA GLY A 25 10.91 4.35 5.15
C GLY A 25 11.03 4.68 3.66
N ALA A 26 9.96 5.17 3.05
CA ALA A 26 9.96 5.57 1.64
C ALA A 26 10.97 6.70 1.35
N ALA A 27 11.04 7.72 2.20
CA ALA A 27 12.01 8.81 2.05
C ALA A 27 13.47 8.33 2.15
N SER A 28 13.76 7.40 3.08
CA SER A 28 15.09 6.82 3.23
C SER A 28 15.50 5.98 2.02
N LEU A 29 14.58 5.15 1.52
CA LEU A 29 14.81 4.34 0.32
C LEU A 29 14.91 5.20 -0.95
N ALA A 30 14.11 6.25 -1.06
CA ALA A 30 14.17 7.18 -2.18
C ALA A 30 15.54 7.88 -2.25
N LYS A 31 16.12 8.28 -1.11
CA LYS A 31 17.48 8.81 -1.05
C LYS A 31 18.51 7.80 -1.53
N LEU A 32 18.39 6.53 -1.13
CA LEU A 32 19.33 5.47 -1.52
C LEU A 32 19.22 5.11 -3.01
N LEU A 33 18.00 5.13 -3.56
CA LEU A 33 17.71 4.85 -4.97
C LEU A 33 18.32 5.86 -5.94
N ASN A 34 18.63 7.07 -5.47
CA ASN A 34 19.36 8.06 -6.28
C ASN A 34 20.80 7.59 -6.62
N TYR A 35 21.31 6.59 -5.91
CA TYR A 35 22.66 6.07 -6.06
C TYR A 35 22.71 4.60 -6.54
N LYS A 36 21.63 3.83 -6.42
CA LYS A 36 21.58 2.39 -6.77
C LYS A 36 20.18 1.97 -7.23
N ASN A 37 20.08 1.05 -8.18
CA ASN A 37 18.79 0.42 -8.52
C ASN A 37 18.43 -0.63 -7.45
N ILE A 38 17.31 -0.43 -6.75
CA ILE A 38 16.80 -1.34 -5.72
C ILE A 38 15.49 -1.95 -6.21
N GLN A 39 15.45 -3.27 -6.29
CA GLN A 39 14.22 -4.01 -6.53
C GLN A 39 13.53 -4.30 -5.20
N LEU A 40 12.32 -3.77 -5.03
CA LEU A 40 11.47 -4.07 -3.87
C LEU A 40 10.77 -5.39 -4.13
N SER A 41 11.40 -6.49 -3.71
CA SER A 41 10.78 -7.81 -3.67
C SER A 41 10.54 -8.18 -2.21
N GLY A 42 9.27 -8.26 -1.80
CA GLY A 42 8.89 -8.63 -0.45
C GLY A 42 7.81 -9.70 -0.48
N SER A 43 7.82 -10.58 0.52
CA SER A 43 6.77 -11.59 0.77
C SER A 43 5.42 -10.95 1.11
N ASP A 44 5.44 -9.70 1.59
CA ASP A 44 4.26 -8.89 1.84
C ASP A 44 3.99 -7.98 0.65
N ILE A 45 3.00 -8.37 -0.16
CA ILE A 45 2.62 -7.65 -1.37
C ILE A 45 2.09 -6.25 -1.04
N ASP A 46 1.32 -6.09 0.04
CA ASP A 46 0.66 -4.85 0.43
C ASP A 46 1.71 -3.79 0.78
N ASN A 47 2.63 -4.16 1.68
CA ASN A 47 3.72 -3.28 2.08
C ASN A 47 4.67 -2.97 0.92
N SER A 48 4.93 -3.94 0.04
CA SER A 48 5.76 -3.71 -1.14
C SER A 48 5.10 -2.72 -2.12
N CYS A 49 3.79 -2.86 -2.38
CA CYS A 49 3.02 -1.94 -3.24
C CYS A 49 3.03 -0.52 -2.68
N LEU A 50 2.81 -0.39 -1.37
CA LEU A 50 2.82 0.88 -0.66
C LEU A 50 4.17 1.57 -0.77
N MET A 51 5.26 0.87 -0.43
CA MET A 51 6.60 1.43 -0.46
C MET A 51 7.02 1.83 -1.87
N ALA A 52 6.80 0.96 -2.86
CA ALA A 52 7.10 1.26 -4.26
C ALA A 52 6.34 2.49 -4.75
N SER A 53 5.07 2.63 -4.37
CA SER A 53 4.25 3.79 -4.76
C SER A 53 4.73 5.09 -4.12
N LEU A 54 4.98 5.09 -2.80
CA LEU A 54 5.45 6.27 -2.08
C LEU A 54 6.79 6.76 -2.60
N ILE A 55 7.74 5.85 -2.82
CA ILE A 55 9.06 6.16 -3.39
C ILE A 55 8.92 6.81 -4.76
N GLN A 56 8.06 6.26 -5.64
CA GLN A 56 7.87 6.80 -6.98
C GLN A 56 7.19 8.17 -6.98
N ILE A 57 6.24 8.41 -6.07
CA ILE A 57 5.62 9.73 -5.87
C ILE A 57 6.65 10.76 -5.41
N LEU A 58 7.53 10.38 -4.48
CA LEU A 58 8.61 11.24 -3.99
C LEU A 58 9.59 11.60 -5.11
N LEU A 59 10.05 10.61 -5.88
CA LEU A 59 11.12 10.79 -6.88
C LEU A 59 10.64 11.31 -8.24
N ARG A 60 9.41 11.02 -8.67
CA ARG A 60 8.96 11.26 -10.05
C ARG A 60 7.80 12.26 -10.09
N PRO A 61 7.99 13.48 -10.62
CA PRO A 61 6.91 14.47 -10.76
C PRO A 61 5.71 13.96 -11.56
N LYS A 62 5.93 13.11 -12.58
CA LYS A 62 4.86 12.51 -13.39
C LYS A 62 3.84 11.75 -12.54
N CYS A 63 4.28 11.05 -11.49
CA CYS A 63 3.41 10.30 -10.58
C CYS A 63 2.51 11.19 -9.70
N ARG A 64 2.70 12.53 -9.72
CA ARG A 64 1.88 13.51 -8.99
C ARG A 64 0.81 14.18 -9.86
N THR A 65 0.61 13.69 -11.08
CA THR A 65 -0.52 14.05 -11.94
C THR A 65 -1.61 13.00 -11.82
N ILE A 66 -2.87 13.34 -12.13
CA ILE A 66 -3.98 12.36 -12.12
C ILE A 66 -3.62 11.15 -12.99
N LYS A 67 -3.23 11.39 -14.25
CA LYS A 67 -2.86 10.33 -15.19
C LYS A 67 -1.70 9.48 -14.67
N GLY A 68 -0.62 10.10 -14.22
CA GLY A 68 0.56 9.36 -13.75
C GLY A 68 0.32 8.62 -12.43
N PHE A 69 -0.60 9.10 -11.59
CA PHE A 69 -1.03 8.38 -10.38
C PHE A 69 -1.90 7.17 -10.74
N CYS A 70 -2.82 7.28 -11.71
CA CYS A 70 -3.55 6.12 -12.23
C CYS A 70 -2.62 5.06 -12.83
N GLU A 71 -1.63 5.48 -13.63
CA GLU A 71 -0.61 4.58 -14.18
C GLU A 71 0.22 3.89 -13.07
N LEU A 72 0.52 4.61 -11.98
CA LEU A 72 1.20 4.05 -10.82
C LEU A 72 0.33 2.98 -10.13
N ILE A 73 -0.97 3.24 -9.92
CA ILE A 73 -1.89 2.27 -9.32
C ILE A 73 -1.97 1.00 -10.19
N VAL A 74 -2.15 1.17 -11.50
CA VAL A 74 -2.23 0.03 -12.43
C VAL A 74 -0.94 -0.79 -12.35
N ARG A 75 0.23 -0.16 -12.43
CA ARG A 75 1.51 -0.86 -12.43
C ARG A 75 1.82 -1.52 -11.08
N GLU A 76 1.70 -0.79 -9.98
CA GLU A 76 2.21 -1.26 -8.68
C GLU A 76 1.21 -2.09 -7.89
N TRP A 77 -0.09 -1.91 -8.13
CA TRP A 77 -1.12 -2.60 -7.35
C TRP A 77 -1.85 -3.64 -8.19
N ILE A 78 -2.33 -3.27 -9.38
CA ILE A 78 -3.14 -4.18 -10.20
C ILE A 78 -2.26 -5.25 -10.85
N ILE A 79 -1.24 -4.85 -11.62
CA ILE A 79 -0.37 -5.79 -12.35
C ILE A 79 0.43 -6.67 -11.38
N ARG A 80 0.86 -6.12 -10.23
CA ARG A 80 1.57 -6.90 -9.20
C ARG A 80 0.65 -7.90 -8.48
N GLY A 81 -0.67 -7.81 -8.66
CA GLY A 81 -1.63 -8.77 -8.11
C GLY A 81 -2.04 -8.49 -6.67
N HIS A 82 -2.07 -7.22 -6.23
CA HIS A 82 -2.58 -6.88 -4.90
C HIS A 82 -4.02 -7.39 -4.75
N PRO A 83 -4.33 -8.19 -3.71
CA PRO A 83 -5.61 -8.88 -3.59
C PRO A 83 -6.70 -7.95 -3.04
N PHE A 84 -7.12 -6.98 -3.87
CA PHE A 84 -8.13 -5.98 -3.49
C PHE A 84 -9.41 -6.63 -2.95
N ARG A 85 -9.89 -7.71 -3.59
CA ARG A 85 -11.12 -8.40 -3.17
C ARG A 85 -11.02 -8.96 -1.75
N GLU A 86 -9.92 -9.64 -1.43
CA GLU A 86 -9.68 -10.19 -0.09
C GLU A 86 -9.57 -9.08 0.96
N ARG A 87 -8.84 -8.00 0.65
CA ARG A 87 -8.64 -6.87 1.57
C ARG A 87 -9.90 -6.04 1.79
N PHE A 88 -10.79 -5.96 0.81
CA PHE A 88 -12.10 -5.30 0.94
C PHE A 88 -13.17 -6.20 1.57
N GLY A 89 -12.82 -7.41 2.02
CA GLY A 89 -13.79 -8.35 2.61
C GLY A 89 -14.80 -8.89 1.60
N GLN A 90 -14.55 -8.72 0.30
CA GLN A 90 -15.30 -9.36 -0.77
C GLN A 90 -14.81 -10.80 -0.94
N ILE A 91 -15.03 -11.60 0.09
CA ILE A 91 -14.93 -13.05 -0.04
C ILE A 91 -16.01 -13.44 -1.04
N ILE A 92 -15.61 -13.97 -2.20
CA ILE A 92 -16.53 -14.76 -3.01
C ILE A 92 -16.93 -15.90 -2.09
N SER A 93 -18.13 -15.84 -1.52
CA SER A 93 -18.74 -17.00 -0.90
C SER A 93 -18.63 -18.10 -1.94
N HIS A 94 -17.75 -19.07 -1.70
CA HIS A 94 -17.62 -20.25 -2.53
C HIS A 94 -19.03 -20.85 -2.56
N VAL A 95 -19.72 -20.70 -3.68
CA VAL A 95 -20.92 -21.47 -3.96
C VAL A 95 -20.38 -22.86 -4.26
N ASP A 96 -20.19 -23.65 -3.23
CA ASP A 96 -19.96 -25.08 -3.34
C ASP A 96 -21.24 -25.69 -3.92
N GLY A 97 -21.29 -25.69 -5.24
CA GLY A 97 -22.46 -26.04 -6.01
C GLY A 97 -22.09 -26.66 -7.34
N TYR A 98 -21.09 -27.56 -7.36
CA TYR A 98 -20.96 -28.60 -8.40
C TYR A 98 -20.32 -29.85 -7.78
N ASN A 99 -21.16 -30.65 -7.10
CA ASN A 99 -20.95 -32.10 -7.06
C ASN A 99 -21.31 -32.63 -8.44
N VAL A 100 -20.31 -32.90 -9.27
CA VAL A 100 -20.46 -33.87 -10.37
C VAL A 100 -19.89 -35.17 -9.82
N GLN A 101 -20.79 -36.06 -9.37
CA GLN A 101 -20.46 -37.45 -9.10
C GLN A 101 -20.26 -38.16 -10.46
N GLU A 102 -19.20 -38.96 -10.53
CA GLU A 102 -18.96 -39.98 -11.57
C GLU A 102 -20.09 -41.00 -11.67
#